data_AF-A0A535VRF8-F1
#
_entry.id   AF-A0A535VRF8-F1
#
_cell.length_a   1.000
_cell.length_b   1.000
_cell.length_c   1.000
_cell.angle_alpha   90.00
_cell.angle_beta   90.00
_cell.angle_gamma   90.00
#
_symmetry.space_group_name_H-M   'P 1'
#
loop_
_entity.id
_entity.type
_entity.pdbx_description
1 polymer ?
#
loop_
_entity_poly.entity_id
_entity_poly.type
_entity_poly.pdbx_seq_one_letter_code
_entity_poly.pdbx_strand_id
1 'polypeptide(L)'
;VAAVGFRYNPELDTIDIGGYDMANTQKFRNIARNGLASLLIDDVLPPWKTRSLEIRGHAQALPEGGQSIAPNRSPALIRITPRRIIFWDATTDPPAGSKRNV
;
A
#
# COMPACT_ATOMS: atom_id res chain seq x y z
N VAL A 1 7.15 8.36 6.91
CA VAL A 1 6.88 7.88 5.54
C VAL A 1 8.13 7.16 5.04
N ALA A 2 7.98 6.04 4.32
CA ALA A 2 9.11 5.27 3.79
C ALA A 2 8.67 4.53 2.51
N ALA A 3 9.60 4.37 1.55
CA ALA A 3 9.36 3.56 0.35
C ALA A 3 9.21 2.07 0.70
N VAL A 4 8.32 1.38 -0.01
CA VAL A 4 7.99 -0.03 0.24
C VAL A 4 7.73 -0.79 -1.07
N GLY A 5 7.95 -2.10 -1.04
CA GLY A 5 7.40 -3.02 -2.03
C GLY A 5 6.01 -3.47 -1.58
N PHE A 6 5.06 -3.54 -2.51
CA PHE A 6 3.69 -3.93 -2.23
C PHE A 6 3.13 -4.84 -3.33
N ARG A 7 2.05 -5.54 -3.00
CA ARG A 7 1.27 -6.37 -3.93
C ARG A 7 -0.22 -6.24 -3.59
N TYR A 8 -1.07 -6.13 -4.59
CA TYR A 8 -2.51 -6.32 -4.42
C TYR A 8 -2.81 -7.81 -4.30
N ASN A 9 -3.52 -8.19 -3.24
CA ASN A 9 -3.96 -9.56 -2.97
C ASN A 9 -5.46 -9.69 -3.30
N PRO A 10 -5.82 -10.26 -4.47
CA PRO A 10 -7.20 -10.29 -4.93
C PRO A 10 -8.09 -11.26 -4.13
N GLU A 11 -7.52 -12.27 -3.48
CA GLU A 11 -8.29 -13.25 -2.69
C GLU A 11 -8.87 -12.62 -1.42
N LEU A 12 -8.19 -11.62 -0.87
CA LEU A 12 -8.56 -10.95 0.38
C LEU A 12 -8.97 -9.50 0.18
N ASP A 13 -8.93 -9.00 -1.06
CA ASP A 13 -9.10 -7.58 -1.41
C ASP A 13 -8.22 -6.65 -0.54
N THR A 14 -6.95 -7.03 -0.37
CA THR A 14 -5.98 -6.29 0.47
C THR A 14 -4.75 -5.84 -0.29
N ILE A 15 -4.02 -4.91 0.32
CA ILE A 15 -2.66 -4.58 -0.10
C ILE A 15 -1.67 -5.18 0.89
N ASP A 16 -0.77 -6.04 0.40
CA ASP A 16 0.28 -6.66 1.19
C ASP A 16 1.61 -5.93 0.96
N ILE A 17 2.21 -5.42 2.02
CA ILE A 17 3.50 -4.73 2.04
C ILE A 17 4.57 -5.67 2.60
N GLY A 18 5.57 -5.97 1.78
CA GLY A 18 6.71 -6.81 2.13
C GLY A 18 8.00 -6.02 2.34
N GLY A 19 9.02 -6.68 2.88
CA GLY A 19 10.37 -6.13 3.05
C GLY A 19 11.40 -7.23 3.31
N TYR A 20 12.69 -6.87 3.30
CA TYR A 20 13.78 -7.82 3.57
C TYR A 20 13.88 -8.23 5.04
N ASP A 21 13.68 -7.29 5.96
CA ASP A 21 13.76 -7.54 7.41
C ASP A 21 12.52 -6.95 8.12
N MET A 22 11.34 -7.40 7.69
CA MET A 22 10.09 -6.67 7.93
C MET A 22 9.71 -6.59 9.42
N ALA A 23 9.83 -7.70 10.14
CA ALA A 23 9.46 -7.81 11.57
C ALA A 23 10.24 -6.82 12.46
N ASN A 24 11.49 -6.50 12.09
CA ASN A 24 12.36 -5.61 12.85
C ASN A 24 12.20 -4.13 12.48
N THR A 25 11.33 -3.81 11.52
CA THR A 25 11.14 -2.41 11.08
C THR A 25 10.25 -1.60 12.02
N GLN A 26 10.50 -0.29 12.07
CA GLN A 26 9.63 0.64 12.80
C GLN A 26 8.20 0.65 12.24
N LYS A 27 8.02 0.55 10.93
CA LYS A 27 6.69 0.49 10.30
C LYS A 27 5.89 -0.71 10.79
N PHE A 28 6.51 -1.89 10.91
CA PHE A 28 5.85 -3.08 11.44
C PHE A 28 5.40 -2.90 12.89
N ARG A 29 6.30 -2.40 13.76
CA ARG A 29 5.97 -2.10 15.16
C ARG A 29 4.88 -1.03 15.30
N ASN A 30 4.87 -0.03 14.43
CA ASN A 30 3.84 1.01 14.45
C ASN A 30 2.47 0.43 14.09
N ILE A 31 2.39 -0.39 13.03
CA ILE A 31 1.14 -1.07 12.65
C ILE A 31 0.66 -1.99 13.76
N ALA A 32 1.56 -2.76 14.38
CA ALA A 32 1.20 -3.61 15.52
C ALA A 32 0.59 -2.83 16.69
N ARG A 33 0.94 -1.54 16.86
CA ARG A 33 0.44 -0.67 17.93
C ARG A 33 -0.85 0.06 17.59
N ASN A 34 -0.99 0.58 16.37
CA ASN A 34 -2.09 1.47 16.00
C ASN A 34 -3.11 0.87 15.02
N GLY A 35 -2.75 -0.19 14.30
CA GLY A 35 -3.61 -0.86 13.32
C GLY A 35 -4.05 0.00 12.13
N LEU A 36 -3.31 1.06 11.78
CA LEU A 36 -3.71 2.02 10.74
C LEU A 36 -2.57 2.33 9.77
N ALA A 37 -2.88 2.37 8.47
CA ALA A 37 -1.91 2.72 7.43
C ALA A 37 -2.53 3.61 6.33
N SER A 38 -1.66 4.40 5.70
CA SER A 38 -1.91 5.01 4.39
C SER A 38 -0.77 4.61 3.43
N LEU A 39 -1.12 4.24 2.21
CA LEU A 39 -0.21 3.93 1.11
C LEU A 39 -0.48 4.90 -0.05
N LEU A 40 0.57 5.58 -0.51
CA LEU A 40 0.55 6.40 -1.70
C LEU A 40 1.30 5.68 -2.82
N ILE A 41 0.69 5.64 -4.00
CA ILE A 41 1.28 5.17 -5.25
C ILE A 41 1.13 6.31 -6.24
N ASP A 42 2.24 6.78 -6.79
CA ASP A 42 2.25 7.85 -7.79
C ASP A 42 3.29 7.57 -8.87
N ASP A 43 3.04 8.12 -10.05
CA ASP A 43 4.03 8.30 -11.09
C ASP A 43 3.75 9.59 -11.87
N VAL A 44 4.69 9.95 -12.74
CA VAL A 44 4.56 11.10 -13.61
C VAL A 44 4.93 10.74 -15.03
N LEU A 45 4.03 11.04 -15.98
CA LEU A 45 4.20 10.79 -17.40
C LEU A 45 4.64 12.06 -18.14
N PRO A 46 5.37 11.96 -19.26
CA PRO A 46 5.68 13.10 -20.11
C PRO A 46 4.40 13.79 -20.66
N PRO A 47 4.41 15.12 -20.89
CA PRO A 47 5.48 16.06 -20.57
C PRO A 47 5.49 16.56 -19.12
N TRP A 48 4.42 16.33 -18.34
CA TRP A 48 4.37 16.49 -16.87
C TRP A 48 2.95 16.20 -16.35
N LYS A 49 2.44 15.01 -16.63
CA LYS A 49 1.09 14.59 -16.21
C LYS A 49 1.19 13.60 -15.06
N THR A 50 0.69 13.97 -13.89
CA THR A 50 0.71 13.12 -12.70
C THR A 50 -0.52 12.24 -12.63
N ARG A 51 -0.36 11.03 -12.10
CA ARG A 51 -1.46 10.23 -11.59
C ARG A 51 -1.07 9.63 -10.25
N SER A 52 -2.02 9.52 -9.34
CA SER A 52 -1.75 8.95 -8.03
C SER A 52 -2.98 8.32 -7.38
N LEU A 53 -2.69 7.47 -6.41
CA LEU A 53 -3.65 6.70 -5.64
C LEU A 53 -3.22 6.68 -4.17
N GLU A 54 -4.08 7.21 -3.28
CA GLU A 54 -3.97 7.05 -1.84
C GLU A 54 -4.96 5.97 -1.36
N ILE A 55 -4.45 4.99 -0.62
CA ILE A 55 -5.24 3.93 0.03
C ILE A 55 -5.06 4.09 1.54
N ARG A 56 -6.16 4.35 2.25
CA ARG A 56 -6.21 4.34 3.72
C ARG A 56 -6.98 3.13 4.21
N GLY A 57 -6.51 2.50 5.28
CA GLY A 57 -7.15 1.29 5.77
C GLY A 57 -6.72 0.87 7.17
N HIS A 58 -7.41 -0.17 7.65
CA HIS A 58 -6.92 -0.94 8.78
C HIS A 58 -5.74 -1.78 8.34
N ALA A 59 -4.75 -1.91 9.21
CA ALA A 59 -3.53 -2.62 8.91
C ALA A 59 -3.19 -3.63 9.99
N GLN A 60 -2.65 -4.77 9.56
CA GLN A 60 -2.20 -5.84 10.44
C GLN A 60 -0.71 -6.10 10.19
N ALA A 61 0.03 -6.28 11.28
CA ALA A 61 1.42 -6.72 11.25
C ALA A 61 1.43 -8.24 11.38
N LEU A 62 1.57 -8.94 10.26
CA LEU A 62 1.53 -10.41 10.21
C LEU A 62 2.95 -10.96 10.26
N PRO A 63 3.26 -11.93 11.16
CA PRO A 63 4.60 -12.50 11.25
C PRO A 63 4.94 -13.43 10.07
N GLU A 64 3.94 -13.82 9.28
CA GLU A 64 4.06 -14.80 8.20
C GLU A 64 3.32 -14.33 6.91
N GLY A 65 3.62 -14.99 5.80
CA GLY A 65 3.02 -14.76 4.48
C GLY A 65 3.84 -13.85 3.54
N GLY A 66 4.86 -13.16 4.04
CA GLY A 66 5.64 -12.19 3.25
C GLY A 66 6.36 -12.80 2.06
N GLN A 67 6.70 -14.08 2.14
CA GLN A 67 7.31 -14.85 1.04
C GLN A 67 6.34 -15.11 -0.13
N SER A 68 5.02 -14.99 0.08
CA SER A 68 4.04 -15.08 -1.02
C SER A 68 4.04 -13.83 -1.91
N ILE A 69 4.66 -12.73 -1.46
CA ILE A 69 4.86 -11.52 -2.27
C ILE A 69 6.06 -11.74 -3.20
N ALA A 70 7.19 -12.21 -2.64
CA ALA A 70 8.35 -12.66 -3.38
C ALA A 70 9.23 -13.58 -2.49
N PRO A 71 9.90 -14.61 -3.04
CA PRO A 71 10.66 -15.58 -2.26
C PRO A 71 11.78 -15.00 -1.39
N ASN A 72 12.38 -13.88 -1.80
CA ASN A 72 13.48 -13.21 -1.10
C ASN A 72 13.02 -12.17 -0.05
N ARG A 73 11.76 -12.22 0.38
CA ARG A 73 11.21 -11.34 1.41
C ARG A 73 11.25 -12.00 2.78
N SER A 74 11.24 -11.18 3.81
CA SER A 74 10.97 -11.60 5.19
C SER A 74 9.67 -12.39 5.26
N PRO A 75 9.54 -13.38 6.15
CA PRO A 75 8.26 -14.03 6.44
C PRO A 75 7.19 -13.03 6.86
N ALA A 76 7.56 -11.95 7.53
CA ALA A 76 6.60 -10.95 8.01
C ALA A 76 6.15 -9.98 6.90
N LEU A 77 4.90 -9.54 6.97
CA LEU A 77 4.31 -8.53 6.09
C LEU A 77 3.37 -7.57 6.84
N ILE A 78 3.07 -6.41 6.26
CA ILE A 78 1.94 -5.58 6.68
C ILE A 78 0.80 -5.80 5.68
N ARG A 79 -0.39 -6.15 6.16
CA ARG A 79 -1.60 -6.26 5.32
C ARG A 79 -2.51 -5.07 5.58
N ILE A 80 -2.91 -4.36 4.53
CA ILE A 80 -3.86 -3.25 4.59
C ILE A 80 -5.19 -3.71 4.01
N THR A 81 -6.25 -3.64 4.80
CA THR A 81 -7.64 -3.74 4.32
C THR A 81 -8.14 -2.32 4.02
N PRO A 82 -8.33 -1.96 2.73
CA PRO A 82 -8.76 -0.63 2.35
C PRO A 82 -10.07 -0.21 3.02
N ARG A 83 -10.18 1.08 3.35
CA ARG A 83 -11.41 1.72 3.85
C ARG A 83 -11.74 3.01 3.11
N ARG A 84 -10.73 3.64 2.54
CA ARG A 84 -10.88 4.82 1.70
C ARG A 84 -9.85 4.81 0.60
N ILE A 85 -10.32 5.07 -0.62
CA ILE A 85 -9.50 5.17 -1.81
C ILE A 85 -9.71 6.55 -2.41
N ILE A 86 -8.62 7.26 -2.67
CA ILE A 86 -8.61 8.57 -3.32
C ILE A 86 -7.68 8.47 -4.52
N PHE A 87 -8.15 8.82 -5.71
CA PHE A 87 -7.31 8.89 -6.89
C PHE A 87 -7.47 10.25 -7.58
N TRP A 88 -6.41 10.66 -8.25
CA TRP A 88 -6.40 11.79 -9.18
C TRP A 88 -5.51 11.45 -10.37
N ASP A 89 -5.94 11.87 -11.55
CA ASP A 89 -5.30 11.55 -12.82
C ASP A 89 -5.37 12.76 -13.76
N ALA A 90 -4.23 13.45 -13.90
CA ALA A 90 -4.07 14.56 -14.82
C ALA A 90 -3.68 14.11 -16.24
N THR A 91 -3.59 12.80 -16.51
CA THR A 91 -3.25 12.24 -17.82
C THR A 91 -4.41 12.33 -18.82
N THR A 92 -5.64 12.38 -18.30
CA THR A 92 -6.91 12.51 -19.03
C THR A 92 -7.31 13.96 -19.25
N ASP A 93 -8.21 14.21 -20.22
CA ASP A 93 -8.81 15.52 -20.51
C ASP A 93 -10.34 15.40 -20.61
N PRO A 94 -11.11 15.98 -19.67
CA PRO A 94 -10.65 16.72 -18.50
C PRO A 94 -9.95 15.79 -17.48
N PRO A 95 -9.09 16.32 -16.58
CA PRO A 95 -8.51 15.55 -15.48
C PRO A 95 -9.59 14.81 -14.67
N ALA A 96 -9.28 13.57 -14.30
CA ALA A 96 -10.19 12.70 -13.57
C ALA A 96 -9.77 12.55 -12.11
N GLY A 97 -10.75 12.28 -11.24
CA GLY A 97 -10.49 11.97 -9.84
C GLY A 97 -11.70 11.34 -9.17
N SER A 98 -11.46 10.60 -8.10
CA SER A 98 -12.54 10.06 -7.27
C SER A 98 -12.07 9.88 -5.83
N LYS A 99 -13.05 9.90 -4.93
CA LYS A 99 -12.88 9.55 -3.52
C LYS A 99 -14.05 8.66 -3.14
N ARG A 100 -13.74 7.46 -2.63
CA ARG A 100 -14.77 6.53 -2.17
C ARG A 100 -14.37 5.87 -0.87
N ASN A 101 -15.37 5.62 -0.04
CA ASN A 101 -15.26 4.63 1.03
C ASN A 101 -15.52 3.27 0.42
N VAL A 102 -14.88 2.23 0.96
CA VAL A 102 -15.02 0.83 0.52
C VAL A 102 -15.35 -0.06 1.71
#